data_AF-N1Z4X6-F1
#
_entry.id   AF-N1Z4X6-F1
#
_cell.length_a   1.000
_cell.length_b   1.000
_cell.length_c   1.000
_cell.angle_alpha   90.00
_cell.angle_beta   90.00
_cell.angle_gamma   90.00
#
_symmetry.space_group_name_H-M   'P 1'
#
loop_
_entity.id
_entity.type
_entity.pdbx_description
1 polymer ?
#
loop_
_entity_poly.entity_id
_entity_poly.type
_entity_poly.pdbx_seq_one_letter_code
_entity_poly.pdbx_strand_id
1 'polypeptide(L)'
;MTKKQLKNIGDRMKSKRLQLGYTQERIAELTNISFSTYSKIENAIQSPSLDTLIRISIVLDISMDYLIFGNENTKKNTDNFSDMITLLQNADFKQVQYVYELLSQLLSKAK
;
A
#
# COMPACT_ATOMS: atom_id res chain seq x y z
N MET A 1 -4.73 -7.33 17.77
CA MET A 1 -3.42 -7.54 17.13
C MET A 1 -2.48 -8.21 18.12
N THR A 2 -1.70 -9.20 17.69
CA THR A 2 -0.67 -9.84 18.53
C THR A 2 0.55 -8.93 18.69
N LYS A 3 1.39 -9.17 19.70
CA LYS A 3 2.64 -8.42 19.92
C LYS A 3 3.57 -8.47 18.69
N LYS A 4 3.63 -9.62 18.02
CA LYS A 4 4.41 -9.80 16.77
C LYS A 4 3.85 -8.91 15.64
N GLN A 5 2.53 -8.84 15.49
CA GLN A 5 1.89 -7.98 14.49
C GLN A 5 2.16 -6.49 14.76
N LEU A 6 2.04 -6.05 16.02
CA LEU A 6 2.33 -4.66 16.39
C LEU A 6 3.79 -4.29 16.11
N LYS A 7 4.73 -5.19 16.39
CA LYS A 7 6.15 -5.00 16.07
C LYS A 7 6.36 -4.82 14.57
N ASN A 8 5.78 -5.68 13.74
CA ASN A 8 5.93 -5.57 12.29
C ASN A 8 5.33 -4.27 11.73
N ILE A 9 4.19 -3.82 12.26
CA ILE A 9 3.57 -2.54 11.89
C ILE A 9 4.49 -1.38 12.26
N GLY A 10 4.99 -1.35 13.50
CA GLY A 10 5.90 -0.31 13.97
C GLY A 10 7.20 -0.25 13.16
N ASP A 11 7.80 -1.40 12.85
CA ASP A 11 9.01 -1.50 12.03
C ASP A 11 8.77 -0.94 10.61
N ARG A 12 7.61 -1.22 9.99
CA ARG A 12 7.22 -0.67 8.68
C ARG A 12 6.98 0.84 8.72
N MET A 13 6.28 1.33 9.76
CA MET A 13 6.08 2.77 9.97
C MET A 13 7.42 3.49 10.10
N LYS A 14 8.32 2.95 10.94
CA LYS A 14 9.65 3.51 11.16
C LYS A 14 10.48 3.54 9.87
N SER A 15 10.49 2.44 9.12
CA SER A 15 11.21 2.34 7.85
C SER A 15 10.73 3.41 6.86
N LYS A 16 9.41 3.51 6.63
CA LYS A 16 8.85 4.47 5.69
C LYS A 16 9.04 5.92 6.16
N ARG A 17 8.88 6.19 7.45
CA ARG A 17 9.14 7.51 8.05
C ARG A 17 10.57 7.98 7.78
N LEU A 18 11.55 7.10 7.97
CA LEU A 18 12.96 7.41 7.72
C LEU A 18 13.25 7.62 6.22
N GLN A 19 12.63 6.84 5.33
CA GLN A 19 12.74 7.05 3.88
C GLN A 19 12.22 8.42 3.43
N LEU A 20 11.18 8.93 4.11
CA LEU A 20 10.62 10.26 3.86
C LEU A 20 11.37 11.40 4.58
N GLY A 21 12.41 11.08 5.36
CA GLY A 21 13.19 12.07 6.11
C GLY A 21 12.46 12.68 7.30
N TYR A 22 11.42 12.02 7.83
CA TYR A 22 10.60 12.56 8.92
C TYR A 22 11.07 12.09 10.31
N THR A 23 10.95 12.98 11.30
CA THR A 23 11.08 12.61 12.72
C THR A 23 9.76 12.03 13.26
N GLN A 24 9.77 11.44 14.44
CA GLN A 24 8.54 10.94 15.08
C GLN A 24 7.58 12.10 15.41
N GLU A 25 8.13 13.24 15.85
CA GLU A 25 7.42 14.49 16.09
C GLU A 25 6.74 14.97 14.81
N ARG A 26 7.44 14.95 13.67
CA ARG A 26 6.89 15.39 12.39
C ARG A 26 5.70 14.54 11.95
N ILE A 27 5.75 13.22 12.12
CA ILE A 27 4.59 12.36 11.79
C ILE A 27 3.44 12.61 12.75
N ALA A 28 3.72 12.78 14.05
CA ALA A 28 2.69 13.06 15.05
C ALA A 28 1.91 14.35 14.70
N GLU A 29 2.60 15.41 14.29
CA GLU A 29 2.00 16.64 13.76
C GLU A 29 1.13 16.38 12.53
N LEU A 30 1.69 15.74 11.50
CA LEU A 30 1.01 15.49 10.22
C LEU A 30 -0.22 14.59 10.36
N THR A 31 -0.21 13.67 11.33
CA THR A 31 -1.31 12.74 11.61
C THR A 31 -2.27 13.28 12.68
N ASN A 32 -2.01 14.46 13.23
CA ASN A 32 -2.78 15.07 14.32
C ASN A 32 -2.99 14.11 15.51
N ILE A 33 -1.92 13.41 15.92
CA ILE A 33 -1.91 12.59 17.14
C ILE A 33 -0.78 13.05 18.06
N SER A 34 -0.86 12.73 19.35
CA SER A 34 0.22 13.10 20.27
C SER A 34 1.52 12.37 19.92
N PHE A 35 2.67 13.05 20.12
CA PHE A 35 3.99 12.43 19.99
C PHE A 35 4.11 11.12 20.79
N SER A 36 3.61 11.14 22.04
CA SER A 36 3.59 9.95 22.92
C SER A 36 2.81 8.80 22.31
N THR A 37 1.66 9.07 21.70
CA THR A 37 0.84 8.08 21.00
C THR A 37 1.60 7.51 19.80
N TYR A 38 2.15 8.35 18.93
CA TYR A 38 2.91 7.89 17.77
C TYR A 38 4.11 7.02 18.20
N SER A 39 4.89 7.50 19.18
CA SER A 39 6.07 6.78 19.68
C SER A 39 5.70 5.42 20.28
N LYS A 40 4.61 5.32 21.05
CA LYS A 40 4.13 4.04 21.60
C LYS A 40 3.65 3.08 20.50
N ILE A 41 3.03 3.59 19.43
CA ILE A 41 2.62 2.77 18.29
C ILE A 41 3.85 2.26 17.53
N GLU A 42 4.78 3.15 17.15
CA GLU A 42 5.99 2.78 16.40
C GLU A 42 6.86 1.76 17.17
N ASN A 43 6.88 1.84 18.50
CA ASN A 43 7.59 0.91 19.38
C ASN A 43 6.77 -0.33 19.79
N ALA A 44 5.60 -0.56 19.19
CA ALA A 44 4.72 -1.70 19.49
C ALA A 44 4.26 -1.83 20.96
N ILE A 45 4.23 -0.71 21.68
CA ILE A 45 3.75 -0.61 23.06
C ILE A 45 2.23 -0.44 23.09
N GLN A 46 1.67 0.24 22.09
CA GLN A 46 0.24 0.56 22.02
C GLN A 46 -0.34 0.13 20.66
N SER A 47 -1.51 -0.49 20.70
CA SER A 47 -2.28 -0.77 19.47
C SER A 47 -2.93 0.52 18.97
N PRO A 48 -2.76 0.89 17.69
CA PRO A 48 -3.46 2.03 17.11
C PRO A 48 -4.95 1.72 16.89
N SER A 49 -5.79 2.77 16.86
CA SER A 49 -7.14 2.66 16.31
C SER A 49 -7.09 2.56 14.78
N LEU A 50 -8.17 2.06 14.16
CA LEU A 50 -8.27 2.03 12.69
C LEU A 50 -8.12 3.43 12.07
N ASP A 51 -8.78 4.41 12.67
CA ASP A 51 -8.70 5.82 12.27
C ASP A 51 -7.27 6.39 12.36
N THR A 52 -6.51 6.03 13.41
CA THR A 52 -5.09 6.39 13.53
C THR A 52 -4.24 5.71 12.45
N LEU A 53 -4.49 4.42 12.16
CA LEU A 53 -3.80 3.70 11.09
C LEU A 53 -4.05 4.33 9.72
N ILE A 54 -5.29 4.75 9.43
CA ILE A 54 -5.66 5.42 8.16
C ILE A 54 -4.88 6.72 8.00
N ARG A 55 -4.85 7.58 9.03
CA ARG A 55 -4.07 8.82 8.97
C ARG A 55 -2.59 8.56 8.76
N ILE A 56 -2.02 7.60 9.49
CA ILE A 56 -0.61 7.22 9.34
C ILE A 56 -0.32 6.69 7.93
N SER A 57 -1.18 5.83 7.37
CA SER A 57 -0.97 5.27 6.03
C SER A 57 -1.00 6.33 4.93
N ILE A 58 -1.87 7.35 5.07
CA ILE A 58 -1.94 8.48 4.14
C ILE A 58 -0.67 9.33 4.23
N VAL A 59 -0.25 9.72 5.44
CA VAL A 59 0.94 10.57 5.65
C VAL A 59 2.23 9.87 5.20
N LEU A 60 2.31 8.55 5.42
CA LEU A 60 3.47 7.74 5.01
C LEU A 60 3.39 7.27 3.55
N ASP A 61 2.32 7.58 2.82
CA ASP A 61 2.06 7.08 1.45
C ASP A 61 2.33 5.57 1.29
N ILE A 62 1.63 4.78 2.10
CA ILE A 62 1.66 3.31 2.05
C ILE A 62 0.25 2.75 2.07
N SER A 63 0.05 1.61 1.41
CA SER A 63 -1.25 0.93 1.47
C SER A 63 -1.48 0.32 2.86
N MET A 64 -2.77 0.19 3.22
CA MET A 64 -3.16 -0.48 4.46
C MET A 64 -2.71 -1.95 4.45
N ASP A 65 -2.78 -2.63 3.31
CA ASP A 65 -2.30 -4.00 3.13
C ASP A 65 -0.80 -4.14 3.43
N TYR A 66 0.02 -3.22 2.92
CA TYR A 66 1.44 -3.21 3.23
C TYR A 66 1.67 -2.93 4.72
N LEU A 67 0.99 -1.92 5.26
CA LEU A 67 1.15 -1.53 6.66
C LEU A 67 0.79 -2.68 7.62
N ILE A 68 -0.29 -3.43 7.37
CA ILE A 68 -0.80 -4.49 8.24
C ILE A 68 -0.15 -5.84 7.95
N PHE A 69 -0.13 -6.28 6.70
CA PHE A 69 0.31 -7.63 6.34
C PHE A 69 1.78 -7.66 5.91
N GLY A 70 2.34 -6.54 5.45
CA GLY A 70 3.67 -6.52 4.85
C GLY A 70 3.69 -7.08 3.44
N ASN A 71 2.51 -7.31 2.85
CA ASN A 71 2.40 -7.63 1.45
C ASN A 71 2.79 -6.36 0.69
N GLU A 72 4.01 -6.33 0.18
CA GLU A 72 4.35 -5.45 -0.93
C GLU A 72 3.51 -5.93 -2.12
N ASN A 73 2.25 -5.50 -2.16
CA ASN A 73 1.59 -5.33 -3.44
C ASN A 73 2.45 -4.28 -4.14
N THR A 74 3.41 -4.79 -4.91
CA THR A 74 4.28 -4.03 -5.78
C THR A 74 3.37 -3.13 -6.61
N LYS A 75 3.25 -1.86 -6.20
CA LYS A 75 2.51 -0.82 -6.96
C LYS A 75 2.99 -0.74 -8.42
N LYS A 76 4.12 -1.37 -8.78
CA LYS A 76 4.59 -1.54 -10.16
C LYS A 76 3.72 -2.42 -11.08
N ASN A 77 2.86 -3.30 -10.57
CA ASN A 77 2.02 -4.16 -11.43
C ASN A 77 0.55 -3.71 -11.54
N THR A 78 0.07 -2.88 -10.60
CA THR A 78 -1.31 -2.37 -10.65
C THR A 78 -1.48 -1.27 -11.68
N ASP A 79 -0.46 -0.43 -11.90
CA ASP A 79 -0.52 0.66 -12.86
C ASP A 79 -0.68 0.11 -14.28
N ASN A 80 0.15 -0.86 -14.70
CA ASN A 80 0.02 -1.46 -16.04
C ASN A 80 -1.32 -2.17 -16.27
N PHE A 81 -1.87 -2.86 -15.26
CA PHE A 81 -3.16 -3.54 -15.42
C PHE A 81 -4.31 -2.54 -15.46
N SER A 82 -4.30 -1.55 -14.58
CA SER A 82 -5.31 -0.49 -14.56
C SER A 82 -5.28 0.34 -15.85
N ASP A 83 -4.08 0.64 -16.36
CA ASP A 83 -3.89 1.34 -17.63
C ASP A 83 -4.38 0.49 -18.81
N MET A 84 -4.10 -0.81 -18.82
CA MET A 84 -4.65 -1.74 -19.82
C MET A 84 -6.17 -1.80 -19.78
N ILE A 85 -6.78 -1.90 -18.60
CA ILE A 85 -8.25 -1.90 -18.46
C ILE A 85 -8.84 -0.59 -18.96
N THR A 86 -8.22 0.55 -18.63
CA THR A 86 -8.66 1.88 -19.08
C THR A 86 -8.55 2.02 -20.60
N LEU A 87 -7.47 1.54 -21.20
CA LEU A 87 -7.29 1.53 -22.66
C LEU A 87 -8.34 0.67 -23.35
N LEU A 88 -8.62 -0.53 -22.81
CA LEU A 88 -9.59 -1.46 -23.40
C LEU A 88 -11.05 -0.98 -23.25
N GLN A 89 -11.38 -0.26 -22.18
CA GLN A 89 -12.71 0.33 -22.01
C GLN A 89 -13.05 1.39 -23.06
N ASN A 90 -12.03 2.07 -23.60
CA ASN A 90 -12.20 3.11 -24.62
C ASN A 90 -11.98 2.58 -26.06
N ALA A 91 -11.63 1.31 -26.22
CA ALA A 91 -11.39 0.69 -27.51
C ALA A 91 -12.70 0.28 -28.18
N ASP A 92 -12.69 0.24 -29.52
CA ASP A 92 -13.83 -0.27 -30.28
C ASP A 92 -13.94 -1.80 -30.22
N PHE A 93 -15.10 -2.33 -30.63
CA PHE A 93 -15.37 -3.76 -30.58
C PHE A 93 -14.32 -4.61 -31.34
N LYS A 94 -13.83 -4.15 -32.50
CA LYS A 94 -12.85 -4.89 -33.30
C LYS A 94 -11.49 -4.92 -32.59
N GLN A 95 -11.11 -3.82 -31.96
CA GLN A 95 -9.88 -3.73 -31.18
C GLN A 95 -9.92 -4.65 -29.96
N VAL A 96 -11.04 -4.66 -29.21
CA VAL A 96 -11.21 -5.57 -28.07
C VAL A 96 -11.18 -7.03 -28.50
N GLN A 97 -11.86 -7.37 -29.60
CA GLN A 97 -11.85 -8.71 -30.17
C GLN A 97 -10.42 -9.16 -30.56
N TYR A 98 -9.66 -8.28 -31.22
CA TYR A 98 -8.28 -8.57 -31.61
C TYR A 98 -7.38 -8.83 -30.39
N VAL A 99 -7.51 -8.03 -29.34
CA VAL A 99 -6.75 -8.22 -28.08
C VAL A 99 -7.11 -9.57 -27.44
N TYR A 100 -8.38 -9.94 -27.40
CA TYR A 100 -8.82 -11.23 -26.86
C TYR A 100 -8.20 -12.42 -27.61
N GLU A 101 -8.19 -12.38 -28.94
CA GLU A 101 -7.60 -13.43 -29.77
C GLU A 101 -6.10 -13.57 -29.51
N LEU A 102 -5.39 -12.43 -29.46
CA LEU A 102 -3.95 -12.39 -29.24
C LEU A 102 -3.59 -12.91 -27.84
N LEU A 103 -4.31 -12.51 -26.81
CA LEU A 103 -4.12 -13.02 -25.44
C LEU A 103 -4.41 -14.52 -25.36
N SER A 104 -5.48 -14.99 -26.01
CA SER A 104 -5.85 -16.41 -26.04
C SER A 104 -4.76 -17.27 -26.71
N GLN A 105 -4.13 -16.76 -27.78
CA GLN A 105 -2.99 -17.42 -28.43
C GLN A 105 -1.74 -17.45 -27.55
N LEU A 106 -1.43 -16.34 -26.85
CA LEU A 106 -0.26 -16.28 -25.97
C LEU A 106 -0.40 -17.23 -24.78
N LEU A 107 -1.58 -17.29 -24.16
CA LEU A 107 -1.84 -18.12 -22.99
C LEU A 107 -1.98 -19.62 -23.33
N SER A 108 -2.42 -19.95 -24.54
CA SER A 108 -2.47 -21.36 -25.00
C SER A 108 -1.10 -21.92 -25.37
N LYS A 109 -0.13 -21.08 -25.77
CA LYS A 109 1.26 -21.48 -26.06
C LYS A 109 2.15 -21.62 -24.81
N ALA A 110 1.68 -21.17 -23.65
CA ALA A 110 2.42 -21.23 -22.38
C ALA A 110 2.19 -22.53 -21.57
N LYS A 111 1.54 -23.53 -22.19
CA LYS A 111 1.35 -24.88 -21.64
C LYS A 111 2.29 -25.89 -22.30
#